data_AF-A0A7W9U370-F1
#
_entry.id   AF-A0A7W9U370-F1
#
_cell.length_a   1.000
_cell.length_b   1.000
_cell.length_c   1.000
_cell.angle_alpha   90.00
_cell.angle_beta   90.00
_cell.angle_gamma   90.00
#
_symmetry.space_group_name_H-M   'P 1'
#
loop_
_entity.id
_entity.type
_entity.pdbx_description
1 polymer ?
#
loop_
_entity_poly.entity_id
_entity_poly.type
_entity_poly.pdbx_seq_one_letter_code
_entity_poly.pdbx_strand_id
1 'polypeptide(L)'
;MITLTLGRNTRPPTNPVSGMTRPDDVSMRDLLHDTALLVTSLSAGGTVENAARFRERCTQLVAQFADAVARENYPEDVRHEALLAQCGLLDEVALRNLPEDARTAWELHPMQVERFSIHDAGRRVIDAIEMHLHDQSPDAGLLECYAAILSMGFMGRYAREGETKRAALIAALDTRLQTLRTTVDEPFVTDAAGLRLAGKLRQFAPWISVAIGFLVVLTVWSMGSRMLDTQLAQIIPAKVETGGVRP
;
A
#
# COMPACT_ATOMS: atom_id res chain seq x y z
N MET A 1 17.33 -70.32 -30.92
CA MET A 1 17.39 -68.96 -31.49
C MET A 1 16.29 -68.14 -30.84
N ILE A 2 16.68 -67.12 -30.08
CA ILE A 2 15.82 -66.24 -29.29
C ILE A 2 15.47 -65.04 -30.18
N THR A 3 14.19 -64.65 -30.26
CA THR A 3 13.82 -63.32 -30.77
C THR A 3 12.64 -62.79 -29.98
N LEU A 4 12.97 -61.84 -29.11
CA LEU A 4 12.08 -60.99 -28.33
C LEU A 4 11.46 -59.95 -29.27
N THR A 5 10.14 -59.76 -29.25
CA THR A 5 9.49 -58.60 -29.89
C THR A 5 9.09 -57.59 -28.81
N LEU A 6 9.58 -56.38 -29.01
CA LEU A 6 9.73 -55.28 -28.08
C LEU A 6 8.38 -54.65 -27.69
N GLY A 7 8.24 -54.38 -26.39
CA GLY A 7 7.09 -53.74 -25.76
C GLY A 7 6.78 -52.36 -26.32
N ARG A 8 5.47 -52.11 -26.44
CA ARG A 8 4.85 -50.84 -26.83
C ARG A 8 5.02 -49.83 -25.69
N ASN A 9 5.96 -48.91 -25.83
CA ASN A 9 6.25 -47.89 -24.82
C ASN A 9 5.25 -46.71 -24.97
N THR A 10 4.22 -46.65 -24.14
CA THR A 10 3.31 -45.50 -24.04
C THR A 10 3.99 -44.39 -23.25
N ARG A 11 4.41 -43.31 -23.90
CA ARG A 11 4.83 -42.08 -23.21
C ARG A 11 3.59 -41.35 -22.67
N PRO A 12 3.56 -40.91 -21.40
CA PRO A 12 2.53 -40.01 -20.93
C PRO A 12 2.75 -38.60 -21.54
N PRO A 13 1.68 -37.78 -21.69
CA PRO A 13 1.82 -36.41 -22.16
C PRO A 13 2.60 -35.59 -21.13
N THR A 14 3.73 -35.03 -21.55
CA THR A 14 4.44 -34.00 -20.80
C THR A 14 3.63 -32.71 -20.90
N ASN A 15 2.83 -32.41 -19.87
CA ASN A 15 2.36 -31.04 -19.66
C ASN A 15 3.59 -30.13 -19.48
N PRO A 16 3.69 -28.98 -20.15
CA PRO A 16 4.65 -27.97 -19.78
C PRO A 16 4.24 -27.46 -18.40
N VAL A 17 5.06 -27.76 -17.39
CA VAL A 17 5.01 -27.11 -16.08
C VAL A 17 5.32 -25.63 -16.33
N SER A 18 4.27 -24.82 -16.49
CA SER A 18 4.36 -23.36 -16.34
C SER A 18 4.40 -23.07 -14.86
N GLY A 19 5.40 -22.30 -14.43
CA GLY A 19 5.60 -21.94 -13.03
C GLY A 19 7.01 -22.26 -12.51
N MET A 20 8.04 -21.99 -13.31
CA MET A 20 9.34 -21.64 -12.74
C MET A 20 9.35 -20.12 -12.64
N THR A 21 9.17 -19.57 -11.44
CA THR A 21 9.41 -18.14 -11.17
C THR A 21 10.85 -17.86 -11.54
N ARG A 22 11.04 -17.26 -12.72
CA ARG A 22 12.34 -16.74 -13.14
C ARG A 22 12.65 -15.60 -12.17
N PRO A 23 13.90 -15.44 -11.70
CA PRO A 23 14.30 -14.31 -10.85
C PRO A 23 14.15 -12.91 -11.51
N ASP A 24 13.62 -12.86 -12.74
CA ASP A 24 13.36 -11.66 -13.54
C ASP A 24 11.85 -11.47 -13.88
N ASP A 25 10.92 -12.21 -13.25
CA ASP A 25 9.48 -12.04 -13.54
C ASP A 25 9.01 -10.67 -13.01
N VAL A 26 8.56 -9.80 -13.91
CA VAL A 26 8.17 -8.43 -13.56
C VAL A 26 6.85 -8.50 -12.77
N SER A 27 6.90 -8.12 -11.50
CA SER A 27 5.70 -8.19 -10.67
C SER A 27 4.67 -7.13 -11.09
N MET A 28 3.39 -7.41 -10.86
CA MET A 28 2.32 -6.44 -11.10
C MET A 28 2.55 -5.11 -10.34
N ARG A 29 3.22 -5.19 -9.18
CA ARG A 29 3.63 -4.01 -8.41
C ARG A 29 4.66 -3.17 -9.17
N ASP A 30 5.62 -3.80 -9.85
CA ASP A 30 6.64 -3.09 -10.63
C ASP A 30 6.01 -2.36 -11.82
N LEU A 31 4.99 -2.97 -12.43
CA LEU A 31 4.22 -2.33 -13.50
C LEU A 31 3.45 -1.08 -13.04
N LEU A 32 3.12 -0.98 -11.74
CA LEU A 32 2.47 0.18 -11.13
C LEU A 32 3.45 1.23 -10.59
N HIS A 33 4.77 1.04 -10.75
CA HIS A 33 5.79 1.91 -10.16
C HIS A 33 5.58 3.40 -10.48
N ASP A 34 5.39 3.74 -11.75
CA ASP A 34 5.19 5.11 -12.20
C ASP A 34 3.89 5.74 -11.65
N THR A 35 2.86 4.92 -11.42
CA THR A 35 1.63 5.36 -10.75
C THR A 35 1.92 5.66 -9.29
N ALA A 36 2.66 4.79 -8.61
CA ALA A 36 3.08 5.03 -7.23
C ALA A 36 3.91 6.32 -7.09
N LEU A 37 4.82 6.59 -8.03
CA LEU A 37 5.59 7.84 -8.07
C LEU A 37 4.67 9.08 -8.16
N LEU A 38 3.68 9.08 -9.06
CA LEU A 38 2.73 10.18 -9.17
C LEU A 38 1.90 10.38 -7.88
N VAL A 39 1.38 9.30 -7.31
CA VAL A 39 0.52 9.38 -6.11
C VAL A 39 1.31 9.84 -4.89
N THR A 40 2.55 9.36 -4.75
CA THR A 40 3.42 9.75 -3.64
C THR A 40 3.91 11.18 -3.74
N SER A 41 4.18 11.70 -4.96
CA SER A 41 4.57 13.10 -5.14
C SER A 41 3.48 14.08 -4.69
N LEU A 42 2.22 13.71 -4.86
CA LEU A 42 1.08 14.52 -4.37
C LEU A 42 0.90 14.39 -2.86
N SER A 43 1.07 13.18 -2.32
CA SER A 43 0.93 12.93 -0.87
C SER A 43 1.98 13.66 -0.02
N ALA A 44 3.13 14.03 -0.59
CA ALA A 44 4.20 14.78 0.08
C ALA A 44 3.94 16.31 0.17
N GLY A 45 2.72 16.76 -0.10
CA GLY A 45 2.35 18.18 -0.14
C GLY A 45 2.44 18.80 -1.54
N GLY A 46 2.59 17.99 -2.58
CA GLY A 46 2.51 18.44 -3.96
C GLY A 46 1.08 18.77 -4.36
N THR A 47 0.86 19.93 -4.97
CA THR A 47 -0.43 20.34 -5.52
C THR A 47 -0.44 20.19 -7.04
N VAL A 48 -1.60 19.88 -7.62
CA VAL A 48 -1.75 19.87 -9.07
C VAL A 48 -1.95 21.30 -9.57
N GLU A 49 -0.88 21.92 -10.08
CA GLU A 49 -0.95 23.29 -10.63
C GLU A 49 -1.64 23.35 -12.00
N ASN A 50 -1.53 22.28 -12.79
CA ASN A 50 -2.11 22.21 -14.13
C ASN A 50 -2.92 20.93 -14.29
N ALA A 51 -4.25 21.06 -14.20
CA ALA A 51 -5.19 19.95 -14.30
C ALA A 51 -5.13 19.22 -15.65
N ALA A 52 -4.89 19.93 -16.76
CA ALA A 52 -4.78 19.33 -18.08
C ALA A 52 -3.54 18.44 -18.20
N ARG A 53 -2.38 18.92 -17.75
CA ARG A 53 -1.16 18.09 -17.70
C ARG A 53 -1.29 16.91 -16.76
N PHE A 54 -1.97 17.10 -15.62
CA PHE A 54 -2.24 15.99 -14.72
C PHE A 54 -3.13 14.93 -15.38
N ARG A 55 -4.20 15.36 -16.06
CA ARG A 55 -5.06 14.47 -16.86
C ARG A 55 -4.26 13.71 -17.92
N GLU A 56 -3.43 14.41 -18.69
CA GLU A 56 -2.55 13.79 -19.69
C GLU A 56 -1.63 12.75 -19.06
N ARG A 57 -1.00 13.06 -17.92
CA ARG A 57 -0.12 12.11 -17.21
C ARG A 57 -0.90 10.89 -16.73
N CYS A 58 -2.09 11.07 -16.15
CA CYS A 58 -2.94 9.95 -15.74
C CYS A 58 -3.31 9.06 -16.94
N THR A 59 -3.74 9.65 -18.06
CA THR A 59 -4.05 8.91 -19.29
C THR A 59 -2.84 8.13 -19.80
N GLN A 60 -1.64 8.73 -19.78
CA GLN A 60 -0.39 8.06 -20.15
C GLN A 60 -0.08 6.88 -19.22
N LEU A 61 -0.23 7.05 -17.91
CA LEU A 61 0.01 5.99 -16.93
C LEU A 61 -0.90 4.78 -17.15
N VAL A 62 -2.18 5.03 -17.43
CA VAL A 62 -3.14 3.95 -17.69
C VAL A 62 -2.85 3.25 -19.02
N ALA A 63 -2.46 3.98 -20.06
CA ALA A 63 -2.02 3.38 -21.33
C ALA A 63 -0.75 2.54 -21.15
N GLN A 64 0.26 3.06 -20.46
CA GLN A 64 1.51 2.36 -20.18
C GLN A 64 1.28 1.09 -19.37
N PHE A 65 0.42 1.15 -18.36
CA PHE A 65 0.08 -0.01 -17.56
C PHE A 65 -0.67 -1.05 -18.39
N ALA A 66 -1.65 -0.64 -19.21
CA ALA A 66 -2.39 -1.52 -20.11
C ALA A 66 -1.45 -2.27 -21.07
N ASP A 67 -0.52 -1.56 -21.70
CA ASP A 67 0.47 -2.16 -22.60
C ASP A 67 1.39 -3.13 -21.84
N ALA A 68 1.79 -2.78 -20.62
CA ALA A 68 2.69 -3.60 -19.83
C ALA A 68 2.01 -4.91 -19.39
N VAL A 69 0.80 -4.87 -18.84
CA VAL A 69 0.08 -6.09 -18.43
C VAL A 69 -0.27 -6.98 -19.62
N ALA A 70 -0.46 -6.41 -20.81
CA ALA A 70 -0.63 -7.17 -22.04
C ALA A 70 0.66 -7.85 -22.49
N ARG A 71 1.82 -7.16 -22.42
CA ARG A 71 3.13 -7.74 -22.75
C ARG A 71 3.54 -8.89 -21.83
N GLU A 72 3.21 -8.79 -20.54
CA GLU A 72 3.45 -9.85 -19.56
C GLU A 72 2.44 -11.01 -19.67
N ASN A 73 1.52 -10.99 -20.65
CA ASN A 73 0.53 -12.04 -20.91
C ASN A 73 -0.43 -12.34 -19.74
N TYR A 74 -0.75 -11.36 -18.90
CA TYR A 74 -1.80 -11.55 -17.88
C TYR A 74 -3.15 -11.86 -18.54
N PRO A 75 -3.99 -12.73 -17.94
CA PRO A 75 -5.34 -13.02 -18.45
C PRO A 75 -6.21 -11.77 -18.63
N GLU A 76 -7.13 -11.78 -19.60
CA GLU A 76 -7.98 -10.60 -19.94
C GLU A 76 -8.76 -10.06 -18.74
N ASP A 77 -9.34 -10.95 -17.93
CA ASP A 77 -10.06 -10.64 -16.71
C ASP A 77 -9.14 -9.99 -15.66
N VAL A 78 -7.94 -10.52 -15.46
CA VAL A 78 -6.92 -9.94 -14.58
C VAL A 78 -6.51 -8.54 -15.06
N ARG A 79 -6.27 -8.37 -16.38
CA ARG A 79 -5.94 -7.06 -16.96
C ARG A 79 -7.07 -6.05 -16.78
N HIS A 80 -8.31 -6.48 -16.99
CA HIS A 80 -9.49 -5.65 -16.83
C HIS A 80 -9.61 -5.13 -15.39
N GLU A 81 -9.55 -6.02 -14.41
CA GLU A 81 -9.66 -5.69 -12.99
C GLU A 81 -8.49 -4.80 -12.52
N ALA A 82 -7.26 -5.10 -12.95
CA ALA A 82 -6.09 -4.29 -12.62
C ALA A 82 -6.21 -2.85 -13.16
N LEU A 83 -6.65 -2.69 -14.41
CA LEU A 83 -6.85 -1.38 -15.03
C LEU A 83 -8.00 -0.61 -14.39
N LEU A 84 -9.08 -1.30 -14.02
CA LEU A 84 -10.20 -0.72 -13.29
C LEU A 84 -9.73 -0.19 -11.94
N ALA A 85 -8.94 -0.96 -11.20
CA ALA A 85 -8.36 -0.56 -9.92
C ALA A 85 -7.42 0.66 -10.05
N GLN A 86 -6.56 0.69 -11.07
CA GLN A 86 -5.70 1.84 -11.34
C GLN A 86 -6.51 3.11 -11.67
N CYS A 87 -7.56 2.99 -12.51
CA CYS A 87 -8.43 4.12 -12.82
C CYS A 87 -9.15 4.64 -11.57
N GLY A 88 -9.68 3.74 -10.73
CA GLY A 88 -10.32 4.11 -9.47
C GLY A 88 -9.37 4.86 -8.53
N LEU A 89 -8.11 4.40 -8.41
CA LEU A 89 -7.08 5.10 -7.63
C LEU A 89 -6.80 6.50 -8.19
N LEU A 90 -6.58 6.63 -9.50
CA LEU A 90 -6.27 7.91 -10.13
C LEU A 90 -7.44 8.89 -10.03
N ASP A 91 -8.68 8.42 -10.17
CA ASP A 91 -9.88 9.24 -9.94
C ASP A 91 -9.94 9.75 -8.49
N GLU A 92 -9.73 8.88 -7.50
CA GLU A 92 -9.69 9.33 -6.09
C GLU A 92 -8.54 10.30 -5.79
N VAL A 93 -7.40 10.12 -6.44
CA VAL A 93 -6.25 11.04 -6.32
C VAL A 93 -6.59 12.39 -6.96
N ALA A 94 -7.23 12.40 -8.13
CA ALA A 94 -7.67 13.61 -8.80
C ALA A 94 -8.66 14.40 -7.93
N LEU A 95 -9.70 13.73 -7.44
CA LEU A 95 -10.75 14.35 -6.62
C LEU A 95 -10.21 14.92 -5.30
N ARG A 96 -9.15 14.33 -4.74
CA ARG A 96 -8.50 14.83 -3.52
C ARG A 96 -7.57 16.03 -3.76
N ASN A 97 -6.88 16.08 -4.89
CA ASN A 97 -5.74 17.00 -5.08
C ASN A 97 -5.99 18.11 -6.10
N LEU A 98 -7.06 18.02 -6.91
CA LEU A 98 -7.41 19.07 -7.86
C LEU A 98 -8.10 20.26 -7.17
N PRO A 99 -7.88 21.50 -7.67
CA PRO A 99 -8.69 22.66 -7.30
C PRO A 99 -10.16 22.46 -7.71
N GLU A 100 -11.06 23.22 -7.10
CA GLU A 100 -12.51 23.00 -7.19
C GLU A 100 -13.06 23.01 -8.62
N ASP A 101 -12.59 23.92 -9.46
CA ASP A 101 -12.97 24.06 -10.86
C ASP A 101 -12.55 22.82 -11.68
N ALA A 102 -11.29 22.40 -11.53
CA ALA A 102 -10.76 21.22 -12.19
C ALA A 102 -11.36 19.91 -11.65
N ARG A 103 -11.66 19.87 -10.36
CA ARG A 103 -12.33 18.73 -9.71
C ARG A 103 -13.73 18.53 -10.29
N THR A 104 -14.51 19.59 -10.40
CA THR A 104 -15.86 19.54 -11.01
C THR A 104 -15.80 19.03 -12.44
N ALA A 105 -14.82 19.50 -13.23
CA ALA A 105 -14.60 19.00 -14.58
C ALA A 105 -14.21 17.51 -14.61
N TRP A 106 -13.41 17.06 -13.64
CA TRP A 106 -13.05 15.64 -13.51
C TRP A 106 -14.24 14.75 -13.12
N GLU A 107 -15.12 15.22 -12.24
CA GLU A 107 -16.32 14.48 -11.81
C GLU A 107 -17.29 14.19 -12.96
N LEU A 108 -17.33 15.06 -13.98
CA LEU A 108 -18.16 14.84 -15.17
C LEU A 108 -17.61 13.73 -16.06
N HIS A 109 -16.29 13.60 -16.14
CA HIS A 109 -15.60 12.65 -17.02
C HIS A 109 -14.41 12.00 -16.30
N PRO A 110 -14.66 11.15 -15.28
CA PRO A 110 -13.62 10.42 -14.59
C PRO A 110 -13.10 9.27 -15.47
N MET A 111 -11.88 8.80 -15.20
CA MET A 111 -11.22 7.79 -16.03
C MET A 111 -11.99 6.47 -16.06
N GLN A 112 -12.60 6.09 -14.94
CA GLN A 112 -13.45 4.90 -14.87
C GLN A 112 -14.66 4.96 -15.82
N VAL A 113 -15.24 6.16 -16.04
CA VAL A 113 -16.37 6.34 -16.95
C VAL A 113 -15.88 6.26 -18.39
N GLU A 114 -14.80 6.97 -18.72
CA GLU A 114 -14.29 6.99 -20.09
C GLU A 114 -13.82 5.62 -20.57
N ARG A 115 -13.16 4.85 -19.70
CA ARG A 115 -12.59 3.55 -20.09
C ARG A 115 -13.55 2.38 -19.91
N PHE A 116 -14.40 2.42 -18.87
CA PHE A 116 -15.22 1.26 -18.48
C PHE A 116 -16.72 1.55 -18.46
N SER A 117 -17.15 2.81 -18.68
CA SER A 117 -18.56 3.22 -18.61
C SER A 117 -19.22 2.91 -17.25
N ILE A 118 -18.45 2.90 -16.17
CA ILE A 118 -18.91 2.71 -14.79
C ILE A 118 -18.66 3.95 -13.96
N HIS A 119 -19.38 4.11 -12.85
CA HIS A 119 -19.21 5.25 -11.91
C HIS A 119 -18.92 4.79 -10.47
N ASP A 120 -18.78 3.48 -10.26
CA ASP A 120 -18.72 2.83 -8.96
C ASP A 120 -17.44 2.00 -8.77
N ALA A 121 -16.32 2.38 -9.42
CA ALA A 121 -15.04 1.68 -9.28
C ALA A 121 -14.61 1.54 -7.80
N GLY A 122 -14.84 2.59 -6.99
CA GLY A 122 -14.59 2.58 -5.55
C GLY A 122 -15.27 1.45 -4.78
N ARG A 123 -16.46 1.01 -5.22
CA ARG A 123 -17.14 -0.16 -4.65
C ARG A 123 -16.64 -1.44 -5.30
N ARG A 124 -16.63 -1.50 -6.63
CA ARG A 124 -16.29 -2.70 -7.40
C ARG A 124 -14.93 -3.27 -7.05
N VAL A 125 -13.91 -2.43 -6.92
CA VAL A 125 -12.55 -2.87 -6.55
C VAL A 125 -12.56 -3.54 -5.18
N ILE A 126 -13.26 -2.97 -4.19
CA ILE A 126 -13.32 -3.53 -2.85
C ILE A 126 -14.09 -4.85 -2.84
N ASP A 127 -15.22 -4.90 -3.54
CA ASP A 127 -16.05 -6.12 -3.65
C ASP A 127 -15.28 -7.23 -4.41
N ALA A 128 -14.49 -6.88 -5.43
CA ALA A 128 -13.62 -7.80 -6.16
C ALA A 128 -12.50 -8.35 -5.27
N ILE A 129 -11.85 -7.49 -4.45
CA ILE A 129 -10.86 -7.96 -3.47
C ILE A 129 -11.51 -8.96 -2.51
N GLU A 130 -12.65 -8.60 -1.91
CA GLU A 130 -13.36 -9.50 -0.99
C GLU A 130 -13.72 -10.83 -1.67
N MET A 131 -14.17 -10.81 -2.92
CA MET A 131 -14.43 -12.02 -3.70
C MET A 131 -13.17 -12.89 -3.87
N HIS A 132 -12.06 -12.32 -4.34
CA HIS A 132 -10.82 -13.07 -4.57
C HIS A 132 -10.16 -13.57 -3.27
N LEU A 133 -10.41 -12.94 -2.13
CA LEU A 133 -9.97 -13.46 -0.83
C LEU A 133 -10.63 -14.79 -0.45
N HIS A 134 -11.85 -15.05 -0.93
CA HIS A 134 -12.59 -16.28 -0.69
C HIS A 134 -12.42 -17.32 -1.79
N ASP A 135 -11.84 -16.93 -2.93
CA ASP A 135 -11.57 -17.83 -4.04
C ASP A 135 -10.49 -18.87 -3.67
N GLN A 136 -10.65 -20.09 -4.16
CA GLN A 136 -9.75 -21.20 -3.84
C GLN A 136 -8.37 -20.99 -4.48
N SER A 137 -8.35 -20.49 -5.71
CA SER A 137 -7.15 -20.30 -6.53
C SER A 137 -7.13 -18.93 -7.22
N PRO A 138 -7.02 -17.82 -6.46
CA PRO A 138 -6.98 -16.48 -7.03
C PRO A 138 -5.65 -16.23 -7.76
N ASP A 139 -5.67 -15.33 -8.74
CA ASP A 139 -4.46 -14.86 -9.41
C ASP A 139 -3.60 -14.04 -8.44
N ALA A 140 -2.36 -14.50 -8.20
CA ALA A 140 -1.45 -13.84 -7.26
C ALA A 140 -1.04 -12.44 -7.73
N GLY A 141 -0.83 -12.23 -9.03
CA GLY A 141 -0.47 -10.93 -9.60
C GLY A 141 -1.59 -9.90 -9.43
N LEU A 142 -2.85 -10.32 -9.58
CA LEU A 142 -4.00 -9.46 -9.33
C LEU A 142 -4.12 -9.08 -7.86
N LEU A 143 -3.92 -10.02 -6.93
CA LEU A 143 -3.89 -9.71 -5.49
C LEU A 143 -2.75 -8.75 -5.14
N GLU A 144 -1.58 -8.88 -5.78
CA GLU A 144 -0.48 -7.93 -5.63
C GLU A 144 -0.81 -6.54 -6.18
N CYS A 145 -1.55 -6.47 -7.29
CA CYS A 145 -2.12 -5.23 -7.83
C CYS A 145 -2.96 -4.53 -6.76
N TYR A 146 -3.94 -5.23 -6.20
CA TYR A 146 -4.83 -4.68 -5.18
C TYR A 146 -4.08 -4.23 -3.93
N ALA A 147 -3.09 -5.01 -3.48
CA ALA A 147 -2.26 -4.62 -2.36
C ALA A 147 -1.47 -3.33 -2.65
N ALA A 148 -0.91 -3.19 -3.86
CA ALA A 148 -0.23 -1.98 -4.29
C ALA A 148 -1.18 -0.78 -4.33
N ILE A 149 -2.38 -0.94 -4.93
CA ILE A 149 -3.43 0.10 -5.00
C ILE A 149 -3.87 0.56 -3.60
N LEU A 150 -4.12 -0.37 -2.68
CA LEU A 150 -4.44 -0.04 -1.30
C LEU A 150 -3.28 0.66 -0.58
N SER A 151 -2.03 0.24 -0.82
CA SER A 151 -0.85 0.87 -0.21
C SER A 151 -0.62 2.31 -0.69
N MET A 152 -1.09 2.64 -1.89
CA MET A 152 -1.10 4.00 -2.45
C MET A 152 -2.22 4.88 -1.87
N GLY A 153 -3.05 4.33 -0.98
CA GLY A 153 -4.07 5.10 -0.27
C GLY A 153 -5.43 5.12 -0.98
N PHE A 154 -5.71 4.15 -1.85
CA PHE A 154 -7.07 3.92 -2.33
C PHE A 154 -8.00 3.63 -1.15
N MET A 155 -9.12 4.35 -1.10
CA MET A 155 -10.13 4.25 -0.04
C MET A 155 -11.34 3.45 -0.50
N GLY A 156 -11.79 3.65 -1.74
CA GLY A 156 -13.02 3.07 -2.26
C GLY A 156 -14.21 3.38 -1.36
N ARG A 157 -15.09 2.38 -1.17
CA ARG A 157 -16.25 2.51 -0.26
C ARG A 157 -15.86 2.77 1.21
N TYR A 158 -14.62 2.48 1.63
CA TYR A 158 -14.18 2.74 3.00
C TYR A 158 -14.00 4.22 3.35
N ALA A 159 -14.00 5.13 2.35
CA ALA A 159 -14.13 6.56 2.63
C ALA A 159 -15.39 6.89 3.46
N ARG A 160 -16.45 6.08 3.34
CA ARG A 160 -17.70 6.21 4.11
C ARG A 160 -17.81 5.19 5.23
N GLU A 161 -17.25 4.00 5.05
CA GLU A 161 -17.40 2.90 6.01
C GLU A 161 -16.33 2.85 7.11
N GLY A 162 -15.23 3.61 6.96
CA GLY A 162 -14.24 3.83 8.00
C GLY A 162 -12.94 3.02 7.86
N GLU A 163 -11.86 3.59 8.40
CA GLU A 163 -10.48 3.06 8.27
C GLU A 163 -10.29 1.68 8.92
N THR A 164 -11.02 1.36 9.99
CA THR A 164 -10.89 0.07 10.68
C THR A 164 -11.22 -1.10 9.75
N LYS A 165 -12.27 -0.98 8.92
CA LYS A 165 -12.63 -2.02 7.96
C LYS A 165 -11.60 -2.13 6.83
N ARG A 166 -11.10 -0.98 6.35
CA ARG A 166 -10.04 -0.93 5.34
C ARG A 166 -8.77 -1.62 5.82
N ALA A 167 -8.34 -1.34 7.06
CA ALA A 167 -7.18 -1.98 7.67
C ALA A 167 -7.36 -3.49 7.82
N ALA A 168 -8.57 -3.95 8.17
CA ALA A 168 -8.89 -5.38 8.23
C ALA A 168 -8.81 -6.06 6.85
N LEU A 169 -9.32 -5.40 5.79
CA LEU A 169 -9.21 -5.91 4.42
C LEU A 169 -7.74 -6.02 3.98
N ILE A 170 -6.93 -4.99 4.23
CA ILE A 170 -5.49 -5.00 3.92
C ILE A 170 -4.80 -6.16 4.63
N ALA A 171 -5.08 -6.37 5.93
CA ALA A 171 -4.48 -7.46 6.69
C ALA A 171 -4.89 -8.86 6.17
N ALA A 172 -6.14 -9.02 5.75
CA ALA A 172 -6.63 -10.25 5.13
C ALA A 172 -5.94 -10.52 3.78
N LEU A 173 -5.78 -9.47 2.96
CA LEU A 173 -5.09 -9.54 1.68
C LEU A 173 -3.60 -9.89 1.83
N ASP A 174 -2.90 -9.25 2.76
CA ASP A 174 -1.50 -9.56 3.06
C ASP A 174 -1.33 -11.00 3.54
N THR A 175 -2.26 -11.48 4.38
CA THR A 175 -2.25 -12.88 4.85
C THR A 175 -2.46 -13.85 3.68
N ARG A 176 -3.42 -13.57 2.79
CA ARG A 176 -3.69 -14.40 1.62
C ARG A 176 -2.50 -14.48 0.68
N LEU A 177 -1.89 -13.33 0.36
CA LEU A 177 -0.67 -13.25 -0.46
C LEU A 177 0.49 -14.05 0.16
N GLN A 178 0.66 -14.00 1.48
CA GLN A 178 1.68 -14.78 2.17
C GLN A 178 1.44 -16.28 2.04
N THR A 179 0.19 -16.74 2.22
CA THR A 179 -0.16 -18.16 2.04
C THR A 179 0.15 -18.64 0.62
N LEU A 180 -0.16 -17.83 -0.40
CA LEU A 180 0.12 -18.19 -1.79
C LEU A 180 1.63 -18.31 -2.03
N ARG A 181 2.43 -17.37 -1.53
CA ARG A 181 3.91 -17.43 -1.63
C ARG A 181 4.49 -18.67 -0.96
N THR A 182 4.07 -18.97 0.27
CA THR A 182 4.53 -20.18 0.98
C THR A 182 4.10 -21.48 0.30
N THR A 183 2.95 -21.50 -0.38
CA THR A 183 2.50 -22.67 -1.14
C THR A 183 3.34 -22.90 -2.40
N VAL A 184 3.89 -21.83 -2.98
CA VAL A 184 4.77 -21.88 -4.16
C VAL A 184 6.22 -22.22 -3.77
N ASP A 185 6.68 -21.82 -2.58
CA ASP A 185 8.06 -21.96 -2.10
C ASP A 185 8.38 -23.27 -1.33
N GLU A 186 7.45 -24.23 -1.23
CA GLU A 186 7.78 -25.58 -0.71
C GLU A 186 8.36 -26.44 -1.86
N PRO A 187 9.70 -26.61 -1.98
CA PRO A 187 10.66 -26.72 -0.89
C PRO A 187 11.80 -25.70 -0.98
N PHE A 188 11.96 -24.86 0.05
CA PHE A 188 13.17 -24.69 0.86
C PHE A 188 13.17 -23.32 1.54
N VAL A 189 13.36 -23.33 2.85
CA VAL A 189 13.35 -22.16 3.74
C VAL A 189 14.41 -21.13 3.34
N THR A 190 13.99 -19.92 2.96
CA THR A 190 14.72 -18.68 3.29
C THR A 190 13.80 -17.46 3.42
N ASP A 191 13.81 -16.91 4.64
CA ASP A 191 13.61 -15.53 5.08
C ASP A 191 12.72 -14.58 4.24
N ALA A 192 11.42 -14.54 4.57
CA ALA A 192 10.48 -13.50 4.14
C ALA A 192 10.21 -12.43 5.22
N ALA A 193 11.15 -12.20 6.16
CA ALA A 193 10.95 -11.21 7.24
C ALA A 193 11.02 -9.75 6.75
N GLY A 194 11.58 -9.49 5.57
CA GLY A 194 11.83 -8.13 5.05
C GLY A 194 10.59 -7.29 4.73
N LEU A 195 9.51 -7.89 4.21
CA LEU A 195 8.30 -7.14 3.83
C LEU A 195 7.41 -6.76 5.03
N ARG A 196 7.52 -7.48 6.15
CA ARG A 196 6.65 -7.27 7.33
C ARG A 196 7.01 -6.03 8.16
N LEU A 197 8.27 -5.58 8.12
CA LEU A 197 8.69 -4.40 8.89
C LEU A 197 8.39 -3.07 8.19
N ALA A 198 8.43 -3.01 6.86
CA ALA A 198 8.23 -1.76 6.12
C ALA A 198 6.77 -1.25 6.19
N GLY A 199 5.78 -2.15 6.11
CA GLY A 199 4.37 -1.77 6.17
C GLY A 199 3.91 -1.34 7.57
N LYS A 200 4.39 -2.02 8.62
CA LYS A 200 4.02 -1.74 10.01
C LYS A 200 4.59 -0.40 10.50
N LEU A 201 5.77 0.00 10.01
CA LEU A 201 6.41 1.26 10.38
C LEU A 201 5.66 2.50 9.83
N ARG A 202 5.00 2.38 8.66
CA ARG A 202 4.22 3.49 8.06
C ARG A 202 2.94 3.80 8.84
N GLN A 203 2.34 2.80 9.48
CA GLN A 203 1.17 2.96 10.36
C GLN A 203 1.53 3.66 11.70
N PHE A 204 2.75 3.47 12.21
CA PHE A 204 3.20 4.07 13.47
C PHE A 204 3.95 5.39 13.29
N ALA A 205 4.18 5.83 12.05
CA ALA A 205 4.82 7.11 11.73
C ALA A 205 4.23 8.32 12.49
N PRO A 206 2.89 8.51 12.62
CA PRO A 206 2.36 9.64 13.39
C PRO A 206 2.54 9.48 14.91
N TRP A 207 2.63 8.25 15.43
CA TRP A 207 2.81 7.99 16.86
C TRP A 207 4.26 8.21 17.32
N ILE A 208 5.23 7.99 16.43
CA ILE A 208 6.65 8.28 16.70
C ILE A 208 6.86 9.77 16.95
N SER A 209 6.21 10.64 16.17
CA SER A 209 6.26 12.10 16.36
C SER A 209 5.70 12.52 17.73
N VAL A 210 4.60 11.89 18.18
CA VAL A 210 4.02 12.15 19.51
C VAL A 210 4.95 11.68 20.63
N ALA A 211 5.55 10.49 20.49
CA ALA A 211 6.49 9.94 21.47
C ALA A 211 7.75 10.82 21.61
N ILE A 212 8.29 11.33 20.49
CA ILE A 212 9.44 12.25 20.50
C ILE A 212 9.06 13.58 21.17
N GLY A 213 7.89 14.13 20.85
CA GLY A 213 7.40 15.36 21.50
C GLY A 213 7.26 15.20 23.02
N PHE A 214 6.69 14.08 23.48
CA PHE A 214 6.57 13.78 24.90
C PHE A 214 7.93 13.67 25.61
N LEU A 215 8.91 13.05 24.96
CA LEU A 215 10.26 12.89 25.51
C LEU A 215 10.98 14.25 25.65
N VAL A 216 10.82 15.15 24.67
CA VAL A 216 11.35 16.53 24.75
C VAL A 216 10.71 17.32 25.89
N VAL A 217 9.38 17.19 26.08
CA VAL A 217 8.70 17.86 27.20
C VAL A 217 9.23 17.35 28.54
N LEU A 218 9.43 16.03 28.70
CA LEU A 218 9.98 15.45 29.93
C LEU A 218 11.41 15.91 30.22
N THR A 219 12.28 16.01 29.20
CA THR A 219 13.65 16.47 29.41
C THR A 219 13.71 17.94 29.81
N VAL A 220 12.92 18.80 29.16
CA VAL A 220 12.81 20.23 29.52
C VAL A 220 12.24 20.39 30.93
N TRP A 221 11.19 19.64 31.27
CA TRP A 221 10.58 19.66 32.60
C TRP A 221 11.57 19.22 33.68
N SER A 222 12.27 18.10 33.48
CA SER A 222 13.27 17.59 34.42
C SER A 222 14.47 18.51 34.57
N MET A 223 14.87 19.22 33.51
CA MET A 223 15.97 20.18 33.57
C MET A 223 15.56 21.43 34.36
N GLY A 224 14.35 21.94 34.09
CA GLY A 224 13.80 23.09 34.82
C GLY A 224 13.60 22.81 36.31
N SER A 225 13.09 21.63 36.67
CA SER A 225 12.86 21.26 38.07
C SER A 225 14.18 21.19 38.86
N ARG A 226 15.22 20.58 38.28
CA ARG A 226 16.55 20.51 38.92
C ARG A 226 17.20 21.88 39.10
N MET A 227 16.94 22.83 38.19
CA MET A 227 17.46 24.19 38.28
C MET A 227 16.72 25.04 39.34
N LEU A 228 15.46 24.72 39.62
CA LEU A 228 14.68 25.37 40.68
C LEU A 228 15.09 24.84 42.07
N ASP A 229 15.37 23.54 42.19
CA ASP A 229 15.81 22.92 43.43
C ASP A 229 17.19 23.42 43.89
N THR A 230 18.10 23.70 42.95
CA THR A 230 19.42 24.28 43.25
C THR A 230 19.35 25.72 43.74
N GLN A 231 18.37 26.50 43.25
CA GLN A 231 18.11 27.86 43.73
C GLN A 231 17.41 27.86 45.09
N LEU A 232 16.44 26.96 45.32
CA LEU A 232 15.74 26.84 46.60
C LEU A 232 16.66 26.39 47.73
N ALA A 233 17.62 25.49 47.46
CA ALA A 233 18.61 25.05 48.44
C ALA A 233 19.54 26.18 48.95
N GLN A 234 19.70 27.27 48.19
CA GLN A 234 20.50 28.43 48.62
C GLN A 234 19.68 29.46 49.42
N ILE A 235 18.35 29.47 49.28
CA ILE A 235 17.47 30.44 49.96
C ILE A 235 16.96 29.90 51.32
N ILE A 236 16.86 28.57 51.47
CA ILE A 236 16.43 27.93 52.72
C ILE A 236 17.39 28.16 53.91
N PRO A 237 18.74 28.14 53.78
CA PRO A 237 19.60 28.42 54.92
C PRO A 237 19.59 29.90 55.34
N ALA A 238 19.33 30.85 54.42
CA ALA A 238 19.34 32.29 54.73
C ALA A 238 18.10 32.78 55.50
N LYS A 239 16.98 32.04 55.46
CA LYS A 239 15.73 32.42 56.15
C LYS A 239 15.59 31.82 57.55
N VAL A 240 16.45 30.89 57.95
CA VAL A 240 16.43 30.27 59.29
C VAL A 240 17.29 31.03 60.30
N GLU A 241 18.32 31.77 59.86
CA GLU A 241 19.18 32.55 60.77
C GLU A 241 18.61 33.92 61.21
N THR A 242 17.54 34.42 60.59
CA THR A 242 16.96 35.74 60.93
C THR A 242 15.72 35.67 61.84
N GLY A 243 15.30 34.48 62.27
CA GLY A 243 14.09 34.27 63.09
C GLY A 243 14.30 34.08 64.60
N GLY A 244 15.54 34.14 65.11
CA GLY A 244 15.84 33.74 66.48
C GLY A 244 16.81 34.65 67.22
N VAL A 245 16.42 35.88 67.55
CA VAL A 245 17.04 36.62 68.67
C VAL A 245 15.96 37.16 69.60
N ARG A 246 16.07 36.68 70.84
CA ARG A 246 15.34 36.99 72.08
C ARG A 246 15.54 38.46 72.50
N PRO A 247 14.70 39.03 73.38
CA PRO A 247 14.76 38.71 74.82
C PRO A 247 13.45 38.20 75.42
#